data_AF-A0A1B2J5A8-F1
#
_entry.id   AF-A0A1B2J5A8-F1
#
_cell.length_a   1.000
_cell.length_b   1.000
_cell.length_c   1.000
_cell.angle_alpha   90.00
_cell.angle_beta   90.00
_cell.angle_gamma   90.00
#
_symmetry.space_group_name_H-M   'P 1'
#
loop_
_entity.id
_entity.type
_entity.pdbx_description
1 polymer ?
#
loop_
_entity_poly.entity_id
_entity_poly.type
_entity_poly.pdbx_seq_one_letter_code
_entity_poly.pdbx_strand_id
1 'polypeptide(L)'
;MGLKTRFTYREPGNVYSLLINLVFMTVCLRGIREVLHLELPPELKHAGHKQFLTNISAVATIAVQSLSIICHLTGSWTLFRLKNYLHSVATSLEFVVSVIYWPLRLFFTHMILSKESFIPLSTDLSIHLVPVVSLLLDFYFFMPNWTVTTPQAFFITAALDLLYWKWLDYVMDDSSKFPYPFLNVPEKERMVIFGAVILIVFGSFLAQKRLHSKVCPLTDGAIGIKKSN
;
A
#
# COMPACT_ATOMS: atom_id res chain seq x y z
N MET A 1 11.07 -6.61 32.04
CA MET A 1 11.34 -6.72 30.58
C MET A 1 12.15 -5.49 30.17
N GLY A 2 13.38 -5.66 29.70
CA GLY A 2 14.29 -4.56 29.36
C GLY A 2 13.83 -3.73 28.15
N LEU A 3 14.43 -2.54 27.96
CA LEU A 3 14.06 -1.62 26.88
C LEU A 3 14.21 -2.25 25.48
N LYS A 4 15.28 -3.05 25.28
CA LYS A 4 15.53 -3.81 24.04
C LYS A 4 14.45 -4.85 23.74
N THR A 5 13.89 -5.50 24.76
CA THR A 5 12.81 -6.50 24.57
C THR A 5 11.47 -5.84 24.25
N ARG A 6 11.24 -4.58 24.63
CA ARG A 6 10.03 -3.82 24.26
C ARG A 6 10.05 -3.32 22.82
N PHE A 7 11.22 -3.06 22.24
CA PHE A 7 11.32 -2.52 20.89
C PHE A 7 10.96 -3.56 19.81
N THR A 8 11.46 -4.79 19.95
CA THR A 8 11.36 -5.83 18.91
C THR A 8 10.23 -6.84 19.11
N TYR A 9 9.39 -6.65 20.13
CA TYR A 9 8.27 -7.53 20.42
C TYR A 9 7.11 -7.26 19.45
N ARG A 10 6.64 -8.31 18.76
CA ARG A 10 5.74 -8.22 17.60
C ARG A 10 4.31 -8.62 17.94
N GLU A 11 3.76 -8.01 18.98
CA GLU A 11 2.41 -8.29 19.44
C GLU A 11 1.67 -6.99 19.85
N PRO A 12 0.36 -7.05 20.16
CA PRO A 12 -0.42 -5.90 20.61
C PRO A 12 0.22 -5.19 21.82
N GLY A 13 -0.03 -3.89 21.99
CA GLY A 13 0.54 -3.11 23.09
C GLY A 13 1.96 -2.57 22.88
N ASN A 14 2.61 -2.81 21.73
CA ASN A 14 3.89 -2.20 21.40
C ASN A 14 3.77 -0.66 21.20
N VAL A 15 4.32 0.12 22.14
CA VAL A 15 4.28 1.60 22.12
C VAL A 15 5.06 2.22 20.96
N TYR A 16 6.14 1.58 20.49
CA TYR A 16 6.92 2.10 19.36
C TYR A 16 6.15 1.97 18.05
N SER A 17 5.48 0.83 17.86
CA SER A 17 4.55 0.62 16.75
C SER A 17 3.40 1.62 16.79
N LEU A 18 2.82 1.88 17.97
CA LEU A 18 1.77 2.90 18.13
C LEU A 18 2.25 4.30 17.69
N LEU A 19 3.40 4.74 18.19
CA LEU A 19 3.93 6.08 17.90
C LEU A 19 4.27 6.25 16.42
N ILE A 20 4.92 5.26 15.80
CA ILE A 20 5.31 5.36 14.40
C ILE A 20 4.10 5.38 13.47
N ASN A 21 3.07 4.57 13.76
CA ASN A 21 1.82 4.57 12.99
C ASN A 21 1.04 5.88 13.16
N LEU A 22 1.07 6.54 14.34
CA LEU A 22 0.47 7.87 14.52
C LEU A 22 1.18 8.94 13.67
N VAL A 23 2.51 8.92 13.66
CA VAL A 23 3.31 9.87 12.88
C VAL A 23 3.04 9.69 11.38
N PHE A 24 3.16 8.47 10.86
CA PHE A 24 2.98 8.21 9.44
C PHE A 24 1.53 8.40 9.00
N MET A 25 0.54 8.04 9.82
CA MET A 25 -0.87 8.27 9.49
C MET A 25 -1.15 9.76 9.34
N THR A 26 -0.54 10.62 10.17
CA THR A 26 -0.67 12.08 10.05
C THR A 26 -0.13 12.58 8.71
N VAL A 27 1.02 12.05 8.27
CA VAL A 27 1.61 12.41 6.96
C VAL A 27 0.73 11.91 5.80
N CYS A 28 0.24 10.67 5.86
CA CYS A 28 -0.66 10.12 4.84
C CYS A 28 -1.99 10.88 4.76
N LEU A 29 -2.61 11.21 5.90
CA LEU A 29 -3.85 12.00 5.95
C LEU A 29 -3.64 13.39 5.36
N ARG A 30 -2.52 14.04 5.68
CA ARG A 30 -2.15 15.33 5.08
C ARG A 30 -1.96 15.22 3.57
N GLY A 31 -1.21 14.22 3.10
CA GLY A 31 -0.98 13.98 1.67
C GLY A 31 -2.28 13.75 0.90
N ILE A 32 -3.17 12.88 1.41
CA ILE A 32 -4.48 12.64 0.82
C ILE A 32 -5.33 13.91 0.80
N ARG A 33 -5.35 14.67 1.91
CA ARG A 33 -6.05 15.95 1.94
C ARG A 33 -5.51 16.88 0.86
N GLU A 34 -4.20 17.08 0.77
CA GLU A 34 -3.58 17.96 -0.22
C GLU A 34 -3.93 17.54 -1.65
N VAL A 35 -3.83 16.24 -1.99
CA VAL A 35 -4.17 15.75 -3.34
C VAL A 35 -5.63 15.92 -3.69
N LEU A 36 -6.55 15.66 -2.76
CA LEU A 36 -7.98 15.84 -3.02
C LEU A 36 -8.39 17.30 -3.30
N HIS A 37 -7.56 18.27 -2.91
CA HIS A 37 -7.78 19.70 -3.21
C HIS A 37 -7.09 20.15 -4.50
N LEU A 38 -6.29 19.30 -5.16
CA LEU A 38 -5.72 19.63 -6.45
C LEU A 38 -6.82 19.66 -7.52
N GLU A 39 -6.78 20.68 -8.36
CA GLU A 39 -7.64 20.77 -9.53
C GLU A 39 -7.18 19.74 -10.56
N LEU A 40 -8.12 18.90 -10.99
CA LEU A 40 -7.86 17.89 -12.01
C LEU A 40 -8.04 18.50 -13.40
N PRO A 41 -7.19 18.11 -14.38
CA PRO A 41 -7.40 18.42 -15.78
C PRO A 41 -8.80 18.02 -16.25
N PRO A 42 -9.38 18.68 -17.27
CA PRO A 42 -10.73 18.42 -17.75
C PRO A 42 -11.02 16.93 -18.00
N GLU A 43 -10.07 16.23 -18.62
CA GLU A 43 -10.15 14.81 -18.96
C GLU A 43 -10.15 13.86 -17.75
N LEU A 44 -9.77 14.34 -16.56
CA LEU A 44 -9.78 13.56 -15.31
C LEU A 44 -10.90 13.99 -14.36
N LYS A 45 -11.60 15.10 -14.65
CA LYS A 45 -12.54 15.73 -13.72
C LYS A 45 -13.79 14.90 -13.48
N HIS A 46 -14.30 14.20 -14.49
CA HIS A 46 -15.50 13.35 -14.37
C HIS A 46 -15.28 12.18 -13.41
N ALA A 47 -14.29 11.33 -13.72
CA ALA A 47 -13.93 10.21 -12.88
C ALA A 47 -13.34 10.66 -11.53
N GLY A 48 -12.71 11.84 -11.49
CA GLY A 48 -12.27 12.50 -10.28
C GLY A 48 -11.11 11.80 -9.58
N HIS A 49 -10.83 12.19 -8.34
CA HIS A 49 -9.72 11.66 -7.54
C HIS A 49 -9.84 10.17 -7.19
N LYS A 50 -11.05 9.60 -7.29
CA LYS A 50 -11.33 8.18 -7.00
C LYS A 50 -10.80 7.21 -8.05
N GLN A 51 -10.39 7.69 -9.22
CA GLN A 51 -9.82 6.83 -10.27
C GLN A 51 -8.33 6.50 -10.01
N PHE A 52 -7.64 7.24 -9.14
CA PHE A 52 -6.20 7.07 -8.90
C PHE A 52 -5.94 5.92 -7.93
N LEU A 53 -5.23 4.88 -8.39
CA LEU A 53 -4.79 3.78 -7.52
C LEU A 53 -3.97 4.28 -6.32
N THR A 54 -3.19 5.36 -6.47
CA THR A 54 -2.44 5.96 -5.35
C THR A 54 -3.37 6.44 -4.23
N ASN A 55 -4.52 7.04 -4.57
CA ASN A 55 -5.46 7.49 -3.54
C ASN A 55 -6.17 6.31 -2.87
N ILE A 56 -6.55 5.28 -3.65
CA ILE A 56 -7.19 4.07 -3.14
C ILE A 56 -6.25 3.30 -2.19
N SER A 57 -5.01 3.11 -2.59
CA SER A 57 -3.98 2.43 -1.79
C SER A 57 -3.65 3.22 -0.52
N ALA A 58 -3.51 4.54 -0.59
CA ALA A 58 -3.30 5.37 0.58
C ALA A 58 -4.45 5.29 1.60
N VAL A 59 -5.71 5.19 1.13
CA VAL A 59 -6.86 4.93 2.02
C VAL A 59 -6.75 3.56 2.69
N ALA A 60 -6.35 2.51 1.96
CA ALA A 60 -6.09 1.20 2.55
C ALA A 60 -4.95 1.24 3.59
N THR A 61 -3.89 2.00 3.32
CA THR A 61 -2.78 2.24 4.24
C THR A 61 -3.22 2.97 5.51
N ILE A 62 -4.06 4.01 5.39
CA ILE A 62 -4.64 4.70 6.55
C ILE A 62 -5.53 3.75 7.37
N ALA A 63 -6.29 2.87 6.72
CA ALA A 63 -7.08 1.86 7.43
C ALA A 63 -6.21 0.86 8.20
N VAL A 64 -5.11 0.38 7.60
CA VAL A 64 -4.14 -0.50 8.28
C VAL A 64 -3.46 0.21 9.46
N GLN A 65 -3.05 1.47 9.29
CA GLN A 65 -2.47 2.26 10.38
C GLN A 65 -3.49 2.50 11.50
N SER A 66 -4.76 2.75 11.17
CA SER A 66 -5.84 2.87 12.14
C SER A 66 -6.01 1.58 12.95
N LEU A 67 -6.03 0.42 12.28
CA LEU A 67 -6.06 -0.89 12.95
C LEU A 67 -4.83 -1.11 13.83
N SER A 68 -3.64 -0.68 13.37
CA SER A 68 -2.40 -0.71 14.14
C SER A 68 -2.54 0.08 15.44
N ILE A 69 -2.98 1.33 15.34
CA ILE A 69 -3.17 2.22 16.49
C ILE A 69 -4.17 1.59 17.47
N ILE A 70 -5.34 1.16 17.00
CA ILE A 70 -6.38 0.61 17.87
C ILE A 70 -5.92 -0.70 18.52
N CYS A 71 -5.28 -1.62 17.78
CA CYS A 71 -4.81 -2.88 18.38
C CYS A 71 -3.70 -2.65 19.41
N HIS A 72 -2.82 -1.67 19.20
CA HIS A 72 -1.78 -1.34 20.18
C HIS A 72 -2.32 -0.60 21.41
N LEU A 73 -3.35 0.25 21.27
CA LEU A 73 -4.02 0.89 22.41
C LEU A 73 -4.84 -0.10 23.25
N THR A 74 -5.50 -1.05 22.61
CA THR A 74 -6.44 -1.98 23.27
C THR A 74 -5.79 -3.30 23.69
N GLY A 75 -4.60 -3.63 23.17
CA GLY A 75 -4.02 -4.96 23.32
C GLY A 75 -4.75 -6.07 22.54
N SER A 76 -5.63 -5.70 21.59
CA SER A 76 -6.50 -6.66 20.90
C SER A 76 -5.77 -7.52 19.87
N TRP A 77 -5.68 -8.82 20.15
CA TRP A 77 -5.16 -9.82 19.23
C TRP A 77 -6.01 -10.01 17.97
N THR A 78 -7.33 -9.85 18.08
CA THR A 78 -8.24 -9.95 16.93
C THR A 78 -7.94 -8.85 15.91
N LEU A 79 -7.81 -7.61 16.38
CA LEU A 79 -7.46 -6.47 15.52
C LEU A 79 -6.04 -6.61 14.97
N PHE A 80 -5.11 -7.15 15.75
CA PHE A 80 -3.73 -7.40 15.29
C PHE A 80 -3.65 -8.47 14.21
N ARG A 81 -4.47 -9.52 14.28
CA ARG A 81 -4.59 -10.53 13.20
C ARG A 81 -5.23 -9.94 11.95
N LEU A 82 -6.28 -9.13 12.10
CA LEU A 82 -6.91 -8.44 10.98
C LEU A 82 -5.92 -7.46 10.31
N LYS A 83 -5.18 -6.68 11.11
CA LYS A 83 -4.06 -5.84 10.66
C LYS A 83 -3.07 -6.69 9.86
N ASN A 84 -2.61 -7.84 10.38
CA ASN A 84 -1.64 -8.68 9.68
C ASN A 84 -2.10 -9.11 8.28
N TYR A 85 -3.38 -9.47 8.13
CA TYR A 85 -3.97 -9.82 6.84
C TYR A 85 -4.07 -8.61 5.90
N LEU A 86 -4.67 -7.50 6.35
CA LEU A 86 -4.87 -6.32 5.52
C LEU A 86 -3.56 -5.59 5.20
N HIS A 87 -2.56 -5.69 6.07
CA HIS A 87 -1.25 -5.10 5.86
C HIS A 87 -0.55 -5.68 4.63
N SER A 88 -0.64 -7.00 4.38
CA SER A 88 -0.02 -7.56 3.16
C SER A 88 -0.65 -7.01 1.89
N VAL A 89 -1.96 -6.72 1.94
CA VAL A 89 -2.69 -6.12 0.82
C VAL A 89 -2.25 -4.67 0.61
N ALA A 90 -2.31 -3.84 1.66
CA ALA A 90 -1.89 -2.44 1.58
C ALA A 90 -0.43 -2.30 1.13
N THR A 91 0.47 -3.13 1.67
CA THR A 91 1.91 -3.10 1.29
C THR A 91 2.09 -3.42 -0.18
N SER A 92 1.36 -4.40 -0.68
CA SER A 92 1.40 -4.83 -2.08
C SER A 92 0.94 -3.72 -3.03
N LEU A 93 -0.15 -3.02 -2.66
CA LEU A 93 -0.67 -1.87 -3.42
C LEU A 93 0.30 -0.67 -3.40
N GLU A 94 0.82 -0.31 -2.22
CA GLU A 94 1.75 0.82 -2.10
C GLU A 94 3.11 0.55 -2.74
N PHE A 95 3.55 -0.71 -2.73
CA PHE A 95 4.78 -1.11 -3.40
C PHE A 95 4.67 -0.92 -4.92
N VAL A 96 3.55 -1.35 -5.53
CA VAL A 96 3.38 -1.16 -6.97
C VAL A 96 3.25 0.32 -7.34
N VAL A 97 2.51 1.10 -6.55
CA VAL A 97 2.42 2.55 -6.73
C VAL A 97 3.82 3.16 -6.72
N SER A 98 4.61 2.88 -5.69
CA SER A 98 5.94 3.49 -5.51
C SER A 98 6.94 3.04 -6.58
N VAL A 99 7.00 1.74 -6.89
CA VAL A 99 8.00 1.18 -7.80
C VAL A 99 7.73 1.55 -9.26
N ILE A 100 6.48 1.79 -9.64
CA ILE A 100 6.12 2.31 -10.97
C ILE A 100 6.29 3.82 -10.99
N TYR A 101 5.78 4.52 -9.97
CA TYR A 101 5.75 5.97 -9.97
C TYR A 101 7.14 6.61 -10.00
N TRP A 102 8.06 6.23 -9.10
CA TRP A 102 9.34 6.94 -8.96
C TRP A 102 10.24 6.84 -10.20
N PRO A 103 10.44 5.67 -10.84
CA PRO A 103 11.18 5.60 -12.10
C PRO A 103 10.54 6.48 -13.18
N LEU A 104 9.22 6.48 -13.31
CA LEU A 104 8.53 7.33 -14.28
C LEU A 104 8.66 8.82 -13.92
N ARG A 105 8.58 9.19 -12.65
CA ARG A 105 8.76 10.56 -12.18
C ARG A 105 10.17 11.09 -12.41
N LEU A 106 11.19 10.24 -12.33
CA LEU A 106 12.59 10.63 -12.51
C LEU A 106 13.01 10.67 -13.98
N PHE A 107 12.53 9.73 -14.80
CA PHE A 107 13.04 9.54 -16.16
C PHE A 107 12.00 9.78 -17.26
N PHE A 108 10.70 9.69 -16.96
CA PHE A 108 9.63 9.67 -17.96
C PHE A 108 8.35 10.38 -17.48
N THR A 109 8.46 11.62 -16.99
CA THR A 109 7.35 12.35 -16.37
C THR A 109 6.10 12.46 -17.25
N HIS A 110 6.28 12.56 -18.57
CA HIS A 110 5.20 12.58 -19.55
C HIS A 110 4.32 11.31 -19.57
N MET A 111 4.78 10.22 -18.96
CA MET A 111 4.00 8.98 -18.83
C MET A 111 3.05 8.99 -17.62
N ILE A 112 3.24 9.90 -16.66
CA ILE A 112 2.46 9.95 -15.41
C ILE A 112 1.77 11.29 -15.15
N LEU A 113 2.23 12.38 -15.75
CA LEU A 113 1.69 13.73 -15.56
C LEU A 113 1.30 14.33 -16.90
N SER A 114 0.16 15.04 -16.94
CA SER A 114 -0.15 15.94 -18.06
C SER A 114 0.76 17.17 -18.01
N LYS A 115 0.95 17.85 -19.15
CA LYS A 115 1.88 19.01 -19.26
C LYS A 115 1.62 20.13 -18.24
N GLU A 116 0.40 20.23 -17.73
CA GLU A 116 -0.03 21.28 -16.80
C GLU A 116 -0.13 20.79 -15.34
N SER A 117 0.08 19.50 -15.10
CA SER A 117 -0.05 18.91 -13.76
C SER A 117 1.18 19.25 -12.90
N PHE A 118 0.95 19.98 -11.81
CA PHE A 118 1.96 20.25 -10.78
C PHE A 118 1.55 19.63 -9.45
N ILE A 119 2.43 18.83 -8.86
CA ILE A 119 2.28 18.29 -7.51
C ILE A 119 3.50 18.72 -6.69
N PRO A 120 3.32 19.47 -5.58
CA PRO A 120 4.42 19.83 -4.69
C PRO A 120 5.16 18.58 -4.20
N LEU A 121 6.50 18.62 -4.16
CA LEU A 121 7.31 17.46 -3.77
C LEU A 121 6.93 16.89 -2.39
N SER A 122 6.57 17.73 -1.43
CA SER A 122 6.07 17.28 -0.12
C SER A 122 4.81 16.43 -0.25
N THR A 123 3.83 16.89 -1.02
CA THR A 123 2.58 16.18 -1.28
C THR A 123 2.88 14.86 -1.99
N ASP A 124 3.74 14.94 -3.02
CA ASP A 124 4.16 13.81 -3.83
C ASP A 124 4.80 12.69 -3.00
N LEU A 125 5.78 13.03 -2.16
CA LEU A 125 6.40 12.09 -1.21
C LEU A 125 5.37 11.50 -0.23
N SER A 126 4.41 12.30 0.23
CA SER A 126 3.42 11.89 1.23
C SER A 126 2.44 10.84 0.73
N ILE A 127 2.21 10.76 -0.59
CA ILE A 127 1.29 9.79 -1.21
C ILE A 127 1.99 8.70 -2.03
N HIS A 128 3.21 8.93 -2.54
CA HIS A 128 3.93 7.97 -3.38
C HIS A 128 5.16 7.32 -2.74
N LEU A 129 5.59 7.74 -1.54
CA LEU A 129 6.75 7.14 -0.86
C LEU A 129 6.48 6.82 0.60
N VAL A 130 5.97 7.79 1.36
CA VAL A 130 5.71 7.62 2.79
C VAL A 130 4.82 6.42 3.09
N PRO A 131 3.73 6.13 2.33
CA PRO A 131 2.88 4.98 2.62
C PRO A 131 3.60 3.63 2.51
N VAL A 132 4.40 3.39 1.46
CA VAL A 132 5.16 2.14 1.36
C VAL A 132 6.24 2.05 2.45
N VAL A 133 6.92 3.16 2.75
CA VAL A 133 7.96 3.20 3.77
C VAL A 133 7.38 2.92 5.15
N SER A 134 6.21 3.48 5.47
CA SER A 134 5.56 3.28 6.77
C SER A 134 5.17 1.83 6.98
N LEU A 135 4.57 1.19 5.97
CA LEU A 135 4.19 -0.23 6.00
C LEU A 135 5.41 -1.15 6.07
N LEU A 136 6.49 -0.87 5.33
CA LEU A 136 7.70 -1.68 5.41
C LEU A 136 8.38 -1.57 6.77
N LEU A 137 8.45 -0.36 7.35
CA LEU A 137 8.97 -0.18 8.71
C LEU A 137 8.10 -0.93 9.74
N ASP A 138 6.78 -0.83 9.64
CA ASP A 138 5.87 -1.56 10.52
C ASP A 138 6.06 -3.08 10.40
N PHE A 139 6.15 -3.59 9.17
CA PHE A 139 6.34 -5.00 8.88
C PHE A 139 7.66 -5.55 9.45
N TYR A 140 8.78 -4.89 9.12
CA TYR A 140 10.11 -5.39 9.49
C TYR A 140 10.44 -5.20 10.97
N PHE A 141 9.88 -4.21 11.65
CA PHE A 141 10.23 -3.95 13.06
C PHE A 141 9.18 -4.46 14.05
N PHE A 142 7.89 -4.40 13.72
CA PHE A 142 6.82 -4.55 14.72
C PHE A 142 5.81 -5.66 14.43
N MET A 143 5.85 -6.29 13.25
CA MET A 143 4.89 -7.34 12.90
C MET A 143 5.50 -8.72 12.73
N PRO A 144 4.81 -9.80 13.11
CA PRO A 144 5.20 -11.11 12.65
C PRO A 144 4.98 -11.22 11.14
N ASN A 145 5.52 -12.27 10.53
CA ASN A 145 5.36 -12.49 9.11
C ASN A 145 3.87 -12.59 8.73
N TRP A 146 3.52 -12.28 7.49
CA TRP A 146 2.15 -12.32 7.01
C TRP A 146 1.59 -13.74 7.03
N THR A 147 0.38 -13.87 7.55
CA THR A 147 -0.37 -15.13 7.60
C THR A 147 -0.93 -15.54 6.24
N VAL A 148 -1.12 -14.58 5.32
CA VAL A 148 -1.57 -14.82 3.94
C VAL A 148 -0.64 -15.82 3.26
N THR A 149 -1.18 -16.93 2.77
CA THR A 149 -0.42 -17.96 2.05
C THR A 149 -0.08 -17.51 0.63
N THR A 150 0.90 -18.14 0.00
CA THR A 150 1.28 -17.83 -1.39
C THR A 150 0.10 -17.95 -2.38
N PRO A 151 -0.72 -19.02 -2.37
CA PRO A 151 -1.89 -19.09 -3.25
C PRO A 151 -2.91 -17.98 -2.97
N GLN A 152 -3.18 -17.68 -1.68
CA GLN A 152 -4.07 -16.58 -1.31
C GLN A 152 -3.56 -15.25 -1.83
N ALA A 153 -2.26 -14.96 -1.71
CA ALA A 153 -1.67 -13.72 -2.22
C ALA A 153 -1.84 -13.57 -3.73
N PHE A 154 -1.68 -14.66 -4.50
CA PHE A 154 -1.92 -14.63 -5.94
C PHE A 154 -3.38 -14.29 -6.27
N PHE A 155 -4.34 -15.00 -5.66
CA PHE A 155 -5.76 -14.76 -5.92
C PHE A 155 -6.22 -13.37 -5.45
N ILE A 156 -5.74 -12.90 -4.30
CA ILE A 156 -6.02 -11.55 -3.82
C ILE A 156 -5.47 -10.52 -4.81
N THR A 157 -4.24 -10.70 -5.30
CA THR A 157 -3.63 -9.78 -6.28
C THR A 157 -4.44 -9.73 -7.57
N ALA A 158 -4.78 -10.90 -8.15
CA ALA A 158 -5.59 -10.97 -9.37
C ALA A 158 -7.00 -10.39 -9.16
N ALA A 159 -7.62 -10.63 -8.00
CA ALA A 159 -8.94 -10.09 -7.68
C ALA A 159 -8.91 -8.56 -7.52
N LEU A 160 -7.88 -8.01 -6.87
CA LEU A 160 -7.72 -6.55 -6.72
C LEU A 160 -7.47 -5.86 -8.06
N ASP A 161 -6.68 -6.47 -8.93
CA ASP A 161 -6.43 -5.97 -10.28
C ASP A 161 -7.73 -5.91 -11.11
N LEU A 162 -8.51 -6.99 -11.11
CA LEU A 162 -9.81 -7.04 -11.76
C LEU A 162 -10.83 -6.06 -11.13
N LEU A 163 -10.85 -5.95 -9.81
CA LEU A 163 -11.72 -5.01 -9.10
C LEU A 163 -11.37 -3.56 -9.45
N TYR A 164 -10.08 -3.24 -9.54
CA TYR A 164 -9.65 -1.90 -9.96
C TYR A 164 -10.02 -1.63 -11.41
N TRP A 165 -9.84 -2.59 -12.32
CA TRP A 165 -10.33 -2.47 -13.70
C TRP A 165 -11.83 -2.15 -13.72
N LYS A 166 -12.65 -2.94 -13.00
CA LYS A 166 -14.10 -2.74 -12.94
C LYS A 166 -14.50 -1.45 -12.25
N TRP A 167 -13.72 -1.00 -11.28
CA TRP A 167 -13.90 0.30 -10.65
C TRP A 167 -13.68 1.44 -11.66
N LEU A 168 -12.63 1.37 -12.48
CA LEU A 168 -12.37 2.33 -13.54
C LEU A 168 -13.51 2.34 -14.57
N ASP A 169 -13.94 1.17 -15.06
CA ASP A 169 -15.10 1.03 -15.96
C ASP A 169 -16.37 1.71 -15.37
N TYR A 170 -16.54 1.68 -14.04
CA TYR A 170 -17.70 2.25 -13.36
C TYR A 170 -17.61 3.77 -13.17
N VAL A 171 -16.41 4.30 -12.90
CA VAL A 171 -16.24 5.73 -12.57
C VAL A 171 -15.90 6.59 -13.78
N MET A 172 -15.45 5.99 -14.89
CA MET A 172 -15.07 6.68 -16.11
C MET A 172 -16.20 6.62 -17.15
N ASP A 173 -16.27 7.66 -17.97
CA ASP A 173 -17.13 7.74 -19.15
C ASP A 173 -16.29 7.94 -20.43
N ASP A 174 -16.95 8.07 -21.58
CA ASP A 174 -16.28 8.26 -22.88
C ASP A 174 -15.43 9.56 -22.94
N SER A 175 -15.72 10.53 -22.07
CA SER A 175 -14.96 11.78 -21.96
C SER A 175 -13.72 11.66 -21.08
N SER A 176 -13.65 10.60 -20.26
CA SER A 176 -12.61 10.39 -19.26
C SER A 176 -11.35 9.78 -19.85
N LYS A 177 -10.20 10.13 -19.27
CA LYS A 177 -8.92 9.45 -19.51
C LYS A 177 -8.50 8.66 -18.28
N PHE A 178 -7.69 7.62 -18.48
CA PHE A 178 -7.06 6.95 -17.35
C PHE A 178 -6.14 7.94 -16.63
N PRO A 179 -5.99 7.82 -15.29
CA PRO A 179 -5.22 8.77 -14.48
C PRO A 179 -3.76 8.89 -14.89
N TYR A 180 -3.21 7.83 -15.48
CA TYR A 180 -1.83 7.79 -15.94
C TYR A 180 -1.79 7.70 -17.47
N PRO A 181 -1.09 8.63 -18.16
CA PRO A 181 -0.92 8.60 -19.61
C PRO A 181 -0.49 7.23 -20.16
N PHE A 182 0.38 6.48 -19.48
CA PHE A 182 0.80 5.14 -19.93
C PHE A 182 -0.33 4.09 -20.00
N LEU A 183 -1.48 4.34 -19.36
CA LEU A 183 -2.67 3.48 -19.44
C LEU A 183 -3.63 3.85 -20.58
N ASN A 184 -3.43 5.03 -21.19
CA ASN A 184 -4.25 5.53 -22.30
C ASN A 184 -3.79 4.92 -23.65
N VAL A 185 -3.67 3.61 -23.67
CA VAL A 185 -3.30 2.76 -24.81
C VAL A 185 -4.50 1.90 -25.24
N PRO A 186 -4.47 1.26 -26.43
CA PRO A 186 -5.46 0.26 -26.81
C PRO A 186 -5.69 -0.78 -25.70
N GLU A 187 -6.93 -1.24 -25.55
CA GLU A 187 -7.33 -2.13 -24.44
C GLU A 187 -6.45 -3.38 -24.32
N LYS A 188 -6.05 -3.98 -25.45
CA LYS A 188 -5.16 -5.15 -25.48
C LYS A 188 -3.80 -4.88 -24.84
N GLU A 189 -3.23 -3.71 -25.09
CA GLU A 189 -1.95 -3.31 -24.50
C GLU A 189 -2.13 -3.00 -23.01
N ARG A 190 -3.25 -2.36 -22.64
CA ARG A 190 -3.58 -2.10 -21.23
C ARG A 190 -3.74 -3.40 -20.45
N MET A 191 -4.36 -4.44 -21.01
CA MET A 191 -4.44 -5.76 -20.37
C MET A 191 -3.06 -6.36 -20.09
N VAL A 192 -2.09 -6.18 -21.01
CA VAL A 192 -0.71 -6.63 -20.80
C VAL A 192 -0.07 -5.87 -19.64
N ILE A 193 -0.30 -4.56 -19.52
CA ILE A 193 0.19 -3.74 -18.41
C ILE A 193 -0.37 -4.23 -17.07
N PHE A 194 -1.69 -4.48 -16.99
CA PHE A 194 -2.33 -5.02 -15.78
C PHE A 194 -1.78 -6.41 -15.43
N GLY A 195 -1.59 -7.28 -16.44
CA GLY A 195 -0.93 -8.58 -16.25
C GLY A 195 0.50 -8.48 -15.69
N ALA A 196 1.30 -7.52 -16.19
CA ALA A 196 2.63 -7.26 -15.66
C ALA A 196 2.60 -6.72 -14.22
N VAL A 197 1.64 -5.85 -13.91
CA VAL A 197 1.39 -5.34 -12.55
C VAL A 197 1.09 -6.48 -11.58
N ILE A 198 0.23 -7.44 -11.94
CA ILE A 198 -0.04 -8.62 -11.10
C ILE A 198 1.27 -9.35 -10.74
N LEU A 199 2.16 -9.56 -11.72
CA LEU A 199 3.43 -10.26 -11.49
C LEU A 199 4.38 -9.46 -10.59
N ILE A 200 4.46 -8.14 -10.76
CA ILE A 200 5.27 -7.26 -9.91
C ILE A 200 4.74 -7.29 -8.47
N VAL A 201 3.43 -7.13 -8.29
CA VAL A 201 2.78 -7.14 -6.98
C VAL A 201 2.99 -8.48 -6.29
N PHE A 202 2.68 -9.59 -6.97
CA PHE A 202 2.84 -10.92 -6.41
C PHE A 202 4.31 -11.26 -6.11
N GLY A 203 5.23 -10.89 -7.01
CA GLY A 203 6.67 -11.02 -6.80
C GLY A 203 7.16 -10.24 -5.58
N SER A 204 6.65 -9.02 -5.38
CA SER A 204 6.96 -8.20 -4.20
C SER A 204 6.49 -8.89 -2.92
N PHE A 205 5.27 -9.44 -2.89
CA PHE A 205 4.76 -10.18 -1.74
C PHE A 205 5.69 -11.35 -1.37
N LEU A 206 6.08 -12.16 -2.36
CA LEU A 206 7.00 -13.28 -2.16
C LEU A 206 8.35 -12.84 -1.61
N ALA A 207 8.92 -11.78 -2.19
CA ALA A 207 10.21 -11.22 -1.78
C ALA A 207 10.17 -10.71 -0.34
N GLN A 208 9.16 -9.90 0.01
CA GLN A 208 9.00 -9.32 1.35
C GLN A 208 8.76 -10.42 2.40
N LYS A 209 7.86 -11.37 2.11
CA LYS A 209 7.58 -12.51 3.00
C LYS A 209 8.83 -13.36 3.23
N ARG A 210 9.62 -13.63 2.20
CA ARG A 210 10.88 -14.38 2.31
C ARG A 210 11.96 -13.61 3.06
N LEU A 211 12.09 -12.31 2.79
CA LEU A 211 13.09 -11.46 3.43
C LEU A 211 12.80 -11.34 4.93
N HIS A 212 11.54 -11.12 5.30
CA HIS A 212 11.10 -11.08 6.70
C HIS A 212 11.49 -12.36 7.46
N SER A 213 11.20 -13.54 6.90
CA SER A 213 11.59 -14.83 7.53
C SER A 213 13.10 -14.98 7.74
N LYS A 214 13.95 -14.25 7.00
CA LYS A 214 15.41 -14.31 7.13
C LYS A 214 15.96 -13.29 8.11
N VAL A 215 15.38 -12.09 8.16
CA VAL A 215 15.96 -10.94 8.89
C VAL A 215 15.24 -10.67 10.21
N CYS A 216 14.01 -11.15 10.36
CA CYS A 216 13.22 -10.95 11.57
C CYS A 216 13.27 -12.21 12.45
N PRO A 217 13.61 -12.09 13.74
CA PRO A 217 13.56 -13.22 14.67
C PRO A 217 12.16 -13.81 14.74
N LEU A 218 12.06 -15.14 14.79
CA LEU A 218 10.81 -15.82 15.11
C LEU A 218 10.38 -15.40 16.52
N THR A 219 9.24 -14.73 16.62
CA THR A 219 8.60 -14.46 17.91
C THR A 219 7.80 -15.69 18.32
N ASP A 220 8.28 -16.42 19.32
CA ASP A 220 7.52 -17.47 20.00
C ASP A 220 6.21 -16.84 20.53
N GLY A 221 5.06 -17.25 19.98
CA GLY A 221 3.74 -16.70 20.33
C GLY A 221 3.04 -15.90 19.23
N ALA A 222 3.74 -15.51 18.16
CA ALA A 222 3.13 -14.77 17.07
C ALA A 222 2.20 -15.65 16.23
N ILE A 223 0.90 -15.48 16.46
CA ILE A 223 -0.18 -15.93 15.58
C ILE A 223 -0.01 -17.41 15.15
N GLY A 224 -0.06 -18.33 16.12
CA GLY A 224 -0.33 -19.74 15.86
C GLY A 224 0.75 -20.54 15.14
N ILE A 225 1.97 -20.03 14.96
CA ILE A 225 3.08 -20.84 14.43
C ILE A 225 3.61 -21.73 15.58
N LYS A 226 3.05 -22.93 15.72
CA LYS A 226 3.74 -24.02 16.42
C LYS A 226 5.00 -24.36 15.61
N LYS A 227 6.16 -24.42 16.27
CA LYS A 227 7.37 -25.01 15.70
C LYS A 227 7.00 -26.43 15.22
N SER A 228 7.19 -26.73 13.94
CA SER A 228 7.29 -28.13 13.51
C SER A 228 8.61 -28.63 14.08
N ASN A 229 8.52 -29.54 15.05
CA ASN A 229 9.67 -30.33 15.50
C ASN A 229 10.15 -31.25 14.37
#